data_AF-A0A966VGM2-F1
#
_entry.id   AF-A0A966VGM2-F1
#
_cell.length_a   1.000
_cell.length_b   1.000
_cell.length_c   1.000
_cell.angle_alpha   90.00
_cell.angle_beta   90.00
_cell.angle_gamma   90.00
#
_symmetry.space_group_name_H-M   'P 1'
#
loop_
_entity.id
_entity.type
_entity.pdbx_description
1 polymer ?
#
loop_
_entity_poly.entity_id
_entity_poly.type
_entity_poly.pdbx_seq_one_letter_code
_entity_poly.pdbx_strand_id
1 'polypeptide(L)'
;MTGSNAGLGKAIVNALLKHDHEVYHFDKKIGHDVRNPEDSYGPPPDRLDILVNCAGINITGWLEDFSSAEWDEVLDVNAKGIFKMSQWALP
;
A
#
# COMPACT_ATOMS: atom_id res chain seq x y z
N MET A 1 -3.16 -4.39 -5.45
CA MET A 1 -2.43 -4.98 -4.30
C MET A 1 -1.36 -4.00 -3.84
N THR A 2 -1.47 -3.42 -2.64
CA THR A 2 -0.45 -2.49 -2.12
C THR A 2 0.68 -3.25 -1.38
N GLY A 3 1.92 -2.79 -1.44
CA GLY A 3 3.07 -3.49 -0.85
C GLY A 3 3.43 -4.79 -1.59
N SER A 4 3.16 -4.83 -2.90
CA SER A 4 3.18 -6.06 -3.70
C SER A 4 4.58 -6.65 -3.98
N ASN A 5 5.67 -5.92 -3.72
CA ASN A 5 6.99 -6.30 -4.22
C ASN A 5 7.79 -7.23 -3.27
N ALA A 6 7.39 -7.37 -2.00
CA ALA A 6 8.10 -8.21 -1.04
C ALA A 6 7.19 -8.80 0.04
N GLY A 7 7.74 -9.72 0.84
CA GLY A 7 7.09 -10.25 2.05
C GLY A 7 5.70 -10.84 1.81
N LEU A 8 4.77 -10.51 2.70
CA LEU A 8 3.37 -10.96 2.65
C LEU A 8 2.66 -10.48 1.38
N GLY A 9 2.87 -9.24 0.96
CA GLY A 9 2.25 -8.69 -0.25
C GLY A 9 2.62 -9.49 -1.50
N LYS A 10 3.90 -9.84 -1.67
CA LYS A 10 4.35 -10.71 -2.78
C LYS A 10 3.77 -12.12 -2.70
N ALA A 11 3.62 -12.67 -1.50
CA ALA A 11 2.98 -13.97 -1.33
C ALA A 11 1.50 -13.95 -1.74
N ILE A 12 0.77 -12.89 -1.39
CA ILE A 12 -0.63 -12.69 -1.80
C ILE A 12 -0.74 -12.54 -3.32
N VAL A 13 0.14 -11.74 -3.95
CA VAL A 13 0.21 -11.65 -5.42
C VAL A 13 0.36 -13.03 -6.05
N ASN A 14 1.35 -13.81 -5.61
CA ASN A 14 1.61 -15.13 -6.17
C ASN A 14 0.41 -16.07 -6.01
N ALA A 15 -0.28 -16.00 -4.87
CA ALA A 15 -1.48 -16.80 -4.64
C ALA A 15 -2.62 -16.38 -5.58
N LEU A 16 -2.88 -15.08 -5.75
CA LEU A 16 -3.91 -14.57 -6.65
C LEU A 16 -3.62 -14.94 -8.12
N LEU A 17 -2.38 -14.77 -8.57
CA LEU A 17 -1.96 -15.13 -9.92
C LEU A 17 -2.11 -16.64 -10.18
N LYS A 18 -1.87 -17.48 -9.18
CA LYS A 18 -2.07 -18.95 -9.29
C LYS A 18 -3.54 -19.33 -9.47
N HIS A 19 -4.46 -18.45 -9.07
CA HIS A 19 -5.90 -18.62 -9.23
C HIS A 19 -6.46 -17.78 -10.40
N ASP A 20 -5.61 -17.43 -11.38
CA ASP A 20 -5.98 -16.74 -12.62
C ASP A 20 -6.64 -15.36 -12.41
N HIS A 21 -6.33 -14.70 -11.30
CA HIS A 21 -6.75 -13.31 -11.07
C HIS A 21 -5.75 -12.33 -11.71
N GLU A 22 -6.27 -11.26 -12.33
CA GLU A 22 -5.46 -10.10 -12.71
C GLU A 22 -5.08 -9.29 -11.46
N VAL A 23 -3.80 -8.91 -11.34
CA VAL A 23 -3.30 -8.20 -10.17
C VAL A 23 -2.58 -6.92 -10.58
N TYR A 24 -3.16 -5.78 -10.21
CA TYR A 24 -2.46 -4.49 -10.27
C TYR A 24 -1.46 -4.38 -9.11
N HIS A 25 -0.18 -4.25 -9.46
CA HIS A 25 0.93 -4.11 -8.52
C HIS A 25 1.08 -2.65 -8.10
N PHE A 26 0.97 -2.39 -6.79
CA PHE A 26 1.14 -1.06 -6.23
C PHE A 26 2.19 -1.15 -5.13
N ASP A 27 3.37 -0.56 -5.34
CA ASP A 27 4.48 -0.62 -4.38
C ASP A 27 5.40 0.59 -4.54
N LYS A 28 5.88 1.12 -3.41
CA LYS A 28 6.77 2.29 -3.37
C LYS A 28 8.07 2.03 -4.15
N LYS A 29 8.54 0.78 -4.22
CA LYS A 29 9.76 0.39 -4.96
C LYS A 29 9.62 0.52 -6.47
N ILE A 30 8.40 0.57 -7.00
CA ILE A 30 8.13 0.81 -8.43
C ILE A 30 7.49 2.18 -8.68
N GLY A 31 7.53 3.07 -7.69
CA GLY A 31 7.08 4.46 -7.82
C GLY A 31 5.65 4.74 -7.37
N HIS A 32 4.91 3.75 -6.87
CA HIS A 32 3.52 3.93 -6.45
C HIS A 32 3.41 4.05 -4.92
N ASP A 33 2.94 5.20 -4.43
CA ASP A 33 2.92 5.53 -3.01
C ASP A 33 1.48 5.66 -2.51
N VAL A 34 1.15 4.87 -1.47
CA VAL A 34 -0.20 4.77 -0.91
C VAL A 34 -0.67 6.06 -0.26
N ARG A 35 0.26 6.99 0.02
CA ARG A 35 -0.04 8.30 0.61
C ARG A 35 -0.63 9.27 -0.43
N ASN A 36 -0.35 9.04 -1.72
CA ASN A 36 -0.75 9.88 -2.85
C ASN A 36 -0.98 9.02 -4.11
N PRO A 37 -2.04 8.19 -4.12
CA PRO A 37 -2.25 7.22 -5.21
C PRO A 37 -2.53 7.88 -6.57
N GLU A 38 -3.37 8.92 -6.62
CA GLU A 38 -3.67 9.64 -7.86
C GLU A 38 -2.40 10.20 -8.52
N ASP A 39 -1.53 10.86 -7.73
CA ASP A 39 -0.31 11.46 -8.27
C ASP A 39 0.75 10.42 -8.67
N SER A 40 0.78 9.29 -7.98
CA SER A 40 1.83 8.27 -8.16
C SER A 40 1.45 7.14 -9.13
N TYR A 41 0.17 6.96 -9.43
CA TYR A 41 -0.35 5.93 -10.34
C TYR A 41 -1.23 6.51 -11.47
N GLY A 42 -1.93 7.61 -11.21
CA GLY A 42 -3.02 8.12 -12.04
C GLY A 42 -4.38 7.64 -11.52
N PRO A 43 -5.43 7.65 -12.38
CA PRO A 43 -6.75 7.19 -11.97
C PRO A 43 -6.75 5.69 -11.63
N PRO A 44 -7.70 5.23 -10.81
CA PRO A 44 -7.86 3.80 -10.55
C PRO A 44 -8.19 3.03 -11.83
N PRO A 45 -7.89 1.72 -11.89
CA PRO A 45 -8.34 0.88 -13.00
C PRO A 45 -9.86 0.95 -13.18
N ASP A 46 -10.32 0.92 -14.44
CA ASP A 46 -11.76 0.98 -14.78
C ASP A 46 -12.60 -0.06 -14.03
N ARG A 47 -11.99 -1.21 -13.72
CA ARG A 47 -12.60 -2.25 -12.92
C ARG A 47 -11.64 -2.70 -11.81
N LEU A 48 -12.07 -2.52 -10.57
CA LEU A 48 -11.35 -2.97 -9.38
C LEU A 48 -12.31 -3.74 -8.46
N ASP A 49 -12.29 -5.07 -8.54
CA ASP A 49 -13.17 -5.92 -7.73
C ASP A 49 -12.68 -6.05 -6.28
N ILE A 50 -11.36 -6.03 -6.06
CA ILE A 50 -10.73 -6.24 -4.74
C ILE A 50 -9.55 -5.29 -4.55
N LEU A 51 -9.58 -4.50 -3.48
CA LEU A 51 -8.42 -3.78 -2.97
C LEU A 51 -7.85 -4.51 -1.76
N VAL A 52 -6.59 -4.97 -1.87
CA VAL A 52 -5.84 -5.52 -0.73
C VAL A 52 -4.83 -4.48 -0.26
N ASN A 53 -5.08 -3.92 0.92
CA ASN A 53 -4.18 -3.00 1.62
C ASN A 53 -3.15 -3.79 2.44
N CYS A 54 -1.90 -3.83 1.98
CA CYS A 54 -0.80 -4.54 2.65
C CYS A 54 0.53 -3.78 2.65
N ALA A 55 0.59 -2.60 2.01
CA ALA A 55 1.72 -1.70 2.19
C ALA A 55 1.83 -1.31 3.66
N GLY A 56 3.03 -1.48 4.21
CA GLY A 56 3.32 -1.09 5.56
C GLY A 56 4.81 -0.95 5.80
N ILE A 57 5.16 -0.08 6.74
CA ILE A 57 6.51 0.09 7.25
C ILE A 57 6.53 -0.13 8.76
N ASN A 58 7.71 -0.40 9.28
CA ASN A 58 7.95 -0.50 10.71
C ASN A 58 9.24 0.27 11.03
N ILE A 59 9.10 1.36 11.76
CA ILE A 59 10.24 2.08 12.34
C ILE A 59 10.24 1.74 13.82
N THR A 60 11.39 1.29 14.34
CA THR A 60 11.52 0.82 15.73
C THR A 60 12.54 1.66 16.47
N GLY A 61 12.20 2.06 17.69
CA GLY A 61 13.09 2.80 18.58
C GLY A 61 12.56 2.78 20.00
N TRP A 62 13.37 3.23 20.95
CA TRP A 62 12.92 3.47 22.33
C TRP A 62 11.95 4.65 22.35
N LEU A 63 10.97 4.62 23.27
CA LEU A 63 9.89 5.61 23.30
C LEU A 63 10.41 7.05 23.47
N GLU A 64 11.45 7.22 24.28
CA GLU A 64 12.10 8.50 24.55
C GLU A 64 12.85 9.08 23.33
N ASP A 65 13.28 8.22 22.42
CA ASP A 65 14.04 8.59 21.21
C ASP A 65 13.15 8.60 19.96
N PHE A 66 11.94 8.05 20.05
CA PHE A 66 11.04 7.92 18.92
C PHE A 66 10.38 9.26 18.61
N SER A 67 10.77 9.87 17.49
CA SER A 67 10.29 11.18 17.12
C SER A 67 8.84 11.15 16.62
N SER A 68 8.13 12.27 16.80
CA SER A 68 6.80 12.44 16.20
C SER A 68 6.83 12.29 14.68
N ALA A 69 7.91 12.68 14.01
CA ALA A 69 8.05 12.51 12.56
C ALA A 69 8.13 11.03 12.14
N GLU A 70 8.83 10.19 12.91
CA GLU A 70 8.87 8.73 12.66
C GLU A 70 7.51 8.08 12.92
N TRP A 71 6.81 8.54 13.96
CA TRP A 71 5.45 8.11 14.26
C TRP A 71 4.48 8.47 13.13
N ASP A 72 4.54 9.72 12.68
CA ASP A 72 3.73 10.22 11.59
C ASP A 72 4.03 9.47 10.30
N GLU A 73 5.30 9.15 9.98
CA GLU A 73 5.64 8.35 8.80
C GLU A 73 5.03 6.95 8.84
N VAL A 74 5.07 6.27 10.00
CA VAL A 74 4.44 4.96 10.17
C VAL A 74 2.92 5.06 10.00
N LEU A 75 2.27 6.04 10.62
CA LEU A 75 0.82 6.22 10.50
C LEU A 75 0.38 6.68 9.11
N ASP A 76 1.17 7.53 8.45
CA ASP A 76 0.89 8.03 7.11
C ASP A 76 0.85 6.87 6.11
N VAL A 77 1.77 5.90 6.24
CA VAL A 77 1.77 4.71 5.38
C VAL A 77 0.72 3.69 5.85
N ASN A 78 0.75 3.28 7.12
CA ASN A 78 0.05 2.09 7.59
C ASN A 78 -1.44 2.33 7.88
N ALA A 79 -1.84 3.57 8.21
CA ALA A 79 -3.22 3.90 8.54
C ALA A 79 -3.84 4.82 7.49
N LYS A 80 -3.24 5.99 7.28
CA LYS A 80 -3.74 6.97 6.31
C LYS A 80 -3.62 6.47 4.87
N GLY A 81 -2.57 5.71 4.55
CA GLY A 81 -2.43 5.06 3.25
C GLY A 81 -3.62 4.15 2.91
N ILE A 82 -4.12 3.37 3.89
CA ILE A 82 -5.31 2.53 3.72
C ILE A 82 -6.53 3.39 3.39
N PHE A 83 -6.72 4.48 4.12
CA PHE A 83 -7.82 5.43 3.89
C PHE A 83 -7.72 6.06 2.49
N LYS A 84 -6.54 6.54 2.09
CA LYS A 84 -6.30 7.17 0.79
C LYS A 84 -6.50 6.22 -0.38
N MET A 85 -5.97 5.00 -0.27
CA MET A 85 -6.18 3.96 -1.28
C MET A 85 -7.66 3.59 -1.39
N SER A 86 -8.37 3.49 -0.26
CA SER A 86 -9.81 3.21 -0.27
C SER A 86 -10.62 4.34 -0.90
N GLN A 87 -10.29 5.61 -0.61
CA GLN A 87 -10.93 6.75 -1.27
C GLN A 87 -10.66 6.78 -2.78
N TRP A 88 -9.42 6.52 -3.19
CA TRP A 88 -9.03 6.54 -4.60
C TRP A 88 -9.64 5.38 -5.40
N ALA A 89 -9.83 4.22 -4.77
CA ALA A 89 -10.38 3.02 -5.40
C ALA A 89 -11.92 3.02 -5.51
N LEU A 90 -12.61 3.89 -4.77
CA LEU A 90 -14.07 3.94 -4.73
C LEU A 90 -14.61 5.09 -5.62
N PRO A 91 -15.80 4.93 -6.22
CA PRO A 91 -16.45 5.98 -7.02
C PRO A 91 -16.85 7.21 -6.21
#